data_AF-A0AAD4QS78-F1
#
_entry.id   AF-A0AAD4QS78-F1
#
_cell.length_a   1.000
_cell.length_b   1.000
_cell.length_c   1.000
_cell.angle_alpha   90.00
_cell.angle_beta   90.00
_cell.angle_gamma   90.00
#
_symmetry.space_group_name_H-M   'P 1'
#
loop_
_entity.id
_entity.type
_entity.pdbx_description
1 polymer ?
#
loop_
_entity_poly.entity_id
_entity_poly.type
_entity_poly.pdbx_seq_one_letter_code
_entity_poly.pdbx_strand_id
1 'polypeptide(L)'
;MEHPHLFLKLRLVIFSLTTFICLLWVILLSCLLFIRWDASSLSERSFLMLFLGLDVLTMILLPVLLLVKFRTWLDGARLLLLLVCHIGVATSFAIWAPTISCPNDTPDDRGVCQLLNVYIIMASWVPPSFLIFYGVCLSFYTWRYASQPRGHSSVDEETGGIQSSSWSVPVTESRETPSIGHLPHAEDLLSPMPSTVERNSRRVSVRKSRLEKRLP
;
A
#
# COMPACT_ATOMS: atom_id res chain seq x y z
N MET A 1 -15.23 2.27 -10.66
CA MET A 1 -14.29 1.13 -10.66
C MET A 1 -14.43 0.45 -9.32
N GLU A 2 -15.32 -0.52 -9.23
CA GLU A 2 -15.47 -1.36 -8.04
C GLU A 2 -14.25 -2.27 -7.97
N HIS A 3 -13.30 -1.95 -7.09
CA HIS A 3 -12.19 -2.87 -6.84
C HIS A 3 -12.79 -4.17 -6.29
N PRO A 4 -12.44 -5.34 -6.85
CA PRO A 4 -12.97 -6.59 -6.35
C PRO A 4 -12.55 -6.72 -4.87
N HIS A 5 -13.52 -6.78 -3.97
CA HIS A 5 -13.32 -6.88 -2.51
C HIS A 5 -12.33 -7.99 -2.12
N LEU A 6 -12.17 -9.00 -2.99
CA LEU A 6 -11.19 -10.08 -2.87
C LEU A 6 -9.74 -9.59 -2.86
N PHE A 7 -9.39 -8.58 -3.67
CA PHE A 7 -8.03 -8.04 -3.73
C PHE A 7 -7.63 -7.38 -2.41
N LEU A 8 -8.53 -6.57 -1.83
CA LEU A 8 -8.28 -5.92 -0.55
C LEU A 8 -8.20 -6.93 0.60
N LYS A 9 -9.07 -7.95 0.61
CA LYS A 9 -9.01 -9.04 1.59
C LYS A 9 -7.70 -9.83 1.50
N LEU A 10 -7.28 -10.21 0.29
CA LEU A 10 -6.02 -10.92 0.08
C LEU A 10 -4.82 -10.08 0.51
N ARG A 11 -4.79 -8.79 0.13
CA ARG A 11 -3.73 -7.85 0.52
C ARG A 11 -3.64 -7.70 2.04
N LEU A 12 -4.79 -7.61 2.72
CA LEU A 12 -4.87 -7.58 4.18
C LEU A 12 -4.31 -8.86 4.80
N VAL A 13 -4.71 -10.03 4.30
CA VAL A 13 -4.25 -11.33 4.83
C VAL A 13 -2.74 -11.49 4.64
N ILE A 14 -2.20 -11.21 3.45
CA ILE A 14 -0.76 -11.34 3.17
C ILE A 14 0.05 -10.38 4.04
N PHE A 15 -0.35 -9.10 4.13
CA PHE A 15 0.37 -8.13 4.94
C PHE A 15 0.25 -8.41 6.44
N SER A 16 -0.90 -8.87 6.92
CA SER A 16 -1.08 -9.31 8.31
C SER A 16 -0.17 -10.49 8.64
N LEU A 17 -0.16 -11.51 7.79
CA LEU A 17 0.71 -12.68 7.96
C LEU A 17 2.20 -12.30 7.92
N THR A 18 2.60 -11.45 6.96
CA THR A 18 3.98 -10.96 6.85
C THR A 18 4.39 -10.19 8.09
N THR A 19 3.52 -9.29 8.58
CA THR A 19 3.77 -8.50 9.79
C THR A 19 3.91 -9.39 11.02
N PHE A 20 3.05 -10.42 11.16
CA PHE A 20 3.11 -11.38 12.26
C PHE A 20 4.42 -12.18 12.23
N ILE A 21 4.83 -12.67 11.06
CA ILE A 21 6.10 -13.39 10.88
C ILE A 21 7.29 -12.47 11.20
N CYS A 22 7.31 -11.24 10.70
CA CYS A 22 8.34 -10.24 11.03
C CYS A 22 8.39 -9.96 12.54
N LEU A 23 7.24 -9.83 13.21
CA LEU A 23 7.18 -9.62 14.65
C LEU A 23 7.79 -10.79 15.42
N LEU A 24 7.45 -12.02 15.04
CA LEU A 24 8.03 -13.24 15.62
C LEU A 24 9.56 -13.25 15.45
N TRP A 25 10.04 -12.87 14.27
CA TRP A 25 11.48 -12.76 14.01
C TRP A 25 12.16 -11.67 14.81
N VAL A 26 11.57 -10.48 14.92
CA VAL A 26 12.10 -9.39 15.76
C VAL A 26 12.22 -9.83 17.22
N ILE A 27 11.23 -10.55 17.75
CA ILE A 27 11.30 -11.10 19.11
C ILE A 27 12.45 -12.09 19.23
N LEU A 28 12.56 -13.04 18.30
CA LEU A 28 13.64 -14.04 18.30
C LEU A 28 15.02 -13.38 18.20
N LEU A 29 15.21 -12.45 17.27
CA LEU A 29 16.46 -11.69 17.10
C LEU A 29 16.78 -10.84 18.33
N SER A 30 15.77 -10.24 18.96
CA SER A 30 15.96 -9.50 20.22
C SER A 30 16.44 -10.42 21.33
N CYS A 31 15.80 -11.58 21.53
CA CYS A 31 16.22 -12.57 22.52
C CYS A 31 17.66 -13.05 22.26
N LEU A 32 18.00 -13.35 21.01
CA LEU A 32 19.34 -13.76 20.61
C LEU A 32 20.38 -12.66 20.88
N LEU A 33 20.05 -11.41 20.56
CA LEU A 33 20.89 -10.25 20.82
C LEU A 33 21.13 -10.07 22.32
N PHE A 34 20.09 -10.24 23.17
CA PHE A 34 20.24 -10.16 24.62
C PHE A 34 21.13 -11.27 25.18
N ILE A 35 20.92 -12.52 24.75
CA ILE A 35 21.71 -13.67 25.23
C ILE A 35 23.18 -13.53 24.83
N ARG A 36 23.45 -13.01 23.62
CA ARG A 36 24.81 -12.90 23.07
C ARG A 36 25.44 -11.52 23.26
N TRP A 37 24.79 -10.61 23.98
CA TRP A 37 25.21 -9.20 24.05
C TRP A 37 26.65 -9.07 24.52
N ASP A 38 27.05 -9.79 25.58
CA ASP A 38 28.38 -9.66 26.17
C ASP A 38 29.49 -10.32 25.35
N ALA A 39 29.19 -11.41 24.64
CA ALA A 39 30.15 -12.16 23.84
C ALA A 39 30.34 -11.60 22.41
N SER A 40 29.41 -10.77 21.93
CA SER A 40 29.39 -10.31 20.55
C SER A 40 30.34 -9.14 20.31
N SER A 41 31.04 -9.15 19.18
CA SER A 41 31.89 -8.03 18.73
C SER A 41 31.08 -6.78 18.41
N LEU A 42 31.70 -5.59 18.47
CA LEU A 42 31.02 -4.32 18.16
C LEU A 42 30.38 -4.31 16.75
N SER A 43 31.04 -4.92 15.78
CA SER A 43 30.55 -5.06 14.41
C SER A 43 29.30 -5.93 14.33
N GLU A 44 29.29 -7.10 14.98
CA GLU A 44 28.11 -7.97 15.03
C GLU A 44 26.92 -7.28 15.67
N ARG A 45 27.12 -6.60 16.81
CA ARG A 45 26.07 -5.82 17.48
C ARG A 45 25.48 -4.77 16.54
N SER A 46 26.33 -4.08 15.78
CA SER A 46 25.90 -3.08 14.82
C SER A 46 25.08 -3.69 13.67
N PHE A 47 25.50 -4.84 13.14
CA PHE A 47 24.74 -5.56 12.10
C PHE A 47 23.39 -6.06 12.61
N LEU A 48 23.34 -6.66 13.81
CA LEU A 48 22.09 -7.12 14.39
C LEU A 48 21.14 -5.95 14.67
N MET A 49 21.65 -4.81 15.14
CA MET A 49 20.86 -3.58 15.30
C MET A 49 20.34 -3.03 13.97
N LEU A 50 21.14 -3.06 12.90
CA LEU A 50 20.69 -2.69 11.55
C LEU A 50 19.60 -3.63 11.05
N PHE A 51 19.74 -4.93 11.30
CA PHE A 51 18.75 -5.94 10.94
C PHE A 51 17.42 -5.68 11.65
N LEU A 52 17.48 -5.51 12.97
CA LEU A 52 16.32 -5.18 13.79
C LEU A 52 15.67 -3.86 13.36
N GLY A 53 16.47 -2.84 13.03
CA GLY A 53 15.99 -1.56 12.54
C GLY A 53 15.28 -1.68 11.20
N LEU A 54 15.79 -2.49 10.27
CA LEU A 54 15.14 -2.77 8.99
C LEU A 54 13.84 -3.57 9.15
N ASP A 55 13.80 -4.53 10.06
CA ASP A 55 12.59 -5.29 10.35
C ASP A 55 11.51 -4.40 10.98
N VAL A 56 11.87 -3.54 11.94
CA VAL A 56 10.95 -2.54 12.52
C VAL A 56 10.46 -1.57 11.45
N LEU A 57 11.36 -1.05 10.61
CA LEU A 57 10.98 -0.18 9.49
C LEU A 57 9.99 -0.88 8.55
N THR A 58 10.20 -2.16 8.28
CA THR A 58 9.32 -2.99 7.44
C THR A 58 7.96 -3.20 8.10
N MET A 59 7.93 -3.49 9.40
CA MET A 59 6.71 -3.60 10.20
C MET A 59 5.89 -2.31 10.22
N ILE A 60 6.53 -1.14 10.13
CA ILE A 60 5.83 0.15 10.05
C ILE A 60 5.38 0.44 8.60
N LEU A 61 6.26 0.19 7.63
CA LEU A 61 5.98 0.49 6.22
C LEU A 61 4.86 -0.39 5.65
N LEU A 62 4.80 -1.68 5.99
CA LEU A 62 3.76 -2.60 5.50
C LEU A 62 2.32 -2.12 5.81
N PRO A 63 1.95 -1.78 7.06
CA PRO A 63 0.66 -1.14 7.38
C PRO A 63 0.46 0.20 6.70
N VAL A 64 1.51 1.03 6.58
CA VAL A 64 1.40 2.32 5.87
C VAL A 64 1.06 2.10 4.38
N LEU A 65 1.66 1.10 3.72
CA LEU A 65 1.33 0.70 2.35
C LEU A 65 -0.10 0.18 2.22
N LEU A 66 -0.62 -0.43 3.29
CA LEU A 66 -2.00 -0.90 3.38
C LEU A 66 -3.00 0.26 3.48
N LEU A 67 -2.70 1.27 4.31
CA LEU A 67 -3.59 2.41 4.57
C LEU A 67 -3.57 3.46 3.45
N VAL A 68 -2.45 3.66 2.77
CA VAL A 68 -2.32 4.66 1.71
C VAL A 68 -3.06 4.19 0.45
N LYS A 69 -3.80 5.12 -0.19
CA LYS A 69 -4.52 4.85 -1.45
C LYS A 69 -3.59 4.21 -2.47
N PHE A 70 -3.98 3.04 -2.95
CA PHE A 70 -3.19 2.21 -3.84
C PHE A 70 -2.79 2.98 -5.11
N ARG A 71 -1.49 3.20 -5.28
CA ARG A 71 -0.87 3.69 -6.52
C ARG A 71 0.20 2.69 -6.90
N THR A 72 -0.06 1.89 -7.94
CA THR A 72 0.76 0.75 -8.35
C THR A 72 2.24 1.10 -8.51
N TRP A 73 2.53 2.25 -9.13
CA TRP A 73 3.91 2.69 -9.37
C TRP A 73 4.65 3.07 -8.08
N LEU A 74 3.98 3.77 -7.17
CA LEU A 74 4.59 4.20 -5.90
C LEU A 74 4.75 3.02 -4.93
N ASP A 75 3.78 2.10 -4.92
CA ASP A 75 3.84 0.87 -4.12
C ASP A 75 4.99 -0.03 -4.60
N GLY A 76 5.12 -0.20 -5.92
CA GLY A 76 6.24 -0.92 -6.52
C GLY A 76 7.60 -0.32 -6.17
N ALA A 77 7.76 1.00 -6.25
CA ALA A 77 9.01 1.67 -5.89
C ALA A 77 9.38 1.49 -4.40
N ARG A 78 8.40 1.57 -3.49
CA ARG A 78 8.61 1.36 -2.06
C ARG A 78 8.97 -0.08 -1.72
N LEU A 79 8.30 -1.05 -2.35
CA LEU A 79 8.62 -2.48 -2.22
C LEU A 79 10.02 -2.78 -2.75
N LEU A 80 10.39 -2.21 -3.89
CA LEU A 80 11.71 -2.40 -4.49
C LEU A 80 12.81 -1.80 -3.60
N LEU A 81 12.58 -0.62 -3.03
CA LEU A 81 13.50 -0.01 -2.07
C LEU A 81 13.69 -0.90 -0.83
N LEU A 82 12.58 -1.37 -0.25
CA LEU A 82 12.61 -2.31 0.88
C LEU A 82 13.37 -3.59 0.55
N LEU A 83 13.10 -4.16 -0.63
CA LEU A 83 13.76 -5.38 -1.09
C LEU A 83 15.27 -5.19 -1.26
N VAL A 84 15.70 -4.09 -1.88
CA VAL A 84 17.12 -3.77 -2.07
C VAL A 84 17.82 -3.57 -0.71
N CYS A 85 17.19 -2.88 0.24
CA CYS A 85 17.73 -2.72 1.58
C CYS A 85 17.92 -4.08 2.29
N HIS A 86 16.90 -4.94 2.26
CA HIS A 86 16.97 -6.26 2.89
C HIS A 86 18.00 -7.18 2.24
N ILE A 87 18.01 -7.27 0.89
CA ILE A 87 19.00 -8.07 0.16
C ILE A 87 20.41 -7.50 0.42
N GLY A 88 20.56 -6.18 0.43
CA GLY A 88 21.85 -5.52 0.68
C GLY A 88 22.42 -5.87 2.05
N VAL A 89 21.61 -5.81 3.11
CA VAL A 89 22.03 -6.17 4.47
C VAL A 89 22.27 -7.67 4.60
N ALA A 90 21.38 -8.52 4.08
CA ALA A 90 21.56 -9.97 4.11
C ALA A 90 22.84 -10.41 3.37
N THR A 91 23.11 -9.81 2.21
CA THR A 91 24.33 -10.10 1.42
C THR A 91 25.57 -9.59 2.13
N SER A 92 25.53 -8.38 2.69
CA SER A 92 26.65 -7.82 3.47
C SER A 92 26.98 -8.73 4.66
N PHE A 93 25.95 -9.21 5.37
CA PHE A 93 26.11 -10.15 6.46
C PHE A 93 26.68 -11.49 5.99
N ALA A 94 26.19 -12.05 4.88
CA ALA A 94 26.71 -13.31 4.34
C ALA A 94 28.19 -13.24 3.95
N ILE A 95 28.65 -12.09 3.43
CA ILE A 95 30.06 -11.86 3.08
C ILE A 95 30.93 -11.72 4.35
N TRP A 96 30.42 -11.09 5.40
CA TRP A 96 31.15 -10.85 6.65
C TRP A 96 31.11 -12.03 7.64
N ALA A 97 30.05 -12.85 7.57
CA ALA A 97 29.79 -14.02 8.39
C ALA A 97 30.98 -14.97 8.59
N PRO A 98 31.77 -15.36 7.56
CA PRO A 98 32.91 -16.25 7.74
C PRO A 98 34.09 -15.62 8.51
N THR A 99 34.14 -14.29 8.61
CA THR A 99 35.22 -13.56 9.32
C THR A 99 35.00 -13.55 10.82
N ILE A 100 33.76 -13.82 11.27
CA ILE A 100 33.40 -13.86 12.69
C ILE A 100 33.98 -15.15 13.30
N SER A 101 35.16 -15.03 13.91
CA SER A 101 35.81 -16.12 14.62
C SER A 101 35.10 -16.37 15.95
N CYS A 102 34.75 -17.62 16.23
CA CYS A 102 34.15 -17.98 17.52
C CYS A 102 35.25 -17.86 18.60
N PRO A 103 35.01 -17.12 19.70
CA PRO A 103 36.08 -16.76 20.65
C PRO A 103 36.63 -17.94 21.45
N ASN A 104 35.92 -19.07 21.50
CA ASN A 104 36.35 -20.28 22.19
C ASN A 104 36.59 -21.41 21.18
N ASP A 105 37.78 -22.03 21.25
CA ASP A 105 38.16 -23.18 20.42
C ASP A 105 37.59 -24.52 20.91
N THR A 106 36.61 -24.50 21.82
CA THR A 106 35.94 -25.73 22.22
C THR A 106 35.06 -26.23 21.04
N PRO A 107 35.04 -27.55 20.78
CA PRO A 107 34.28 -28.10 19.66
C PRO A 107 32.77 -27.81 19.77
N ASP A 108 32.24 -27.77 21.00
CA ASP A 108 30.83 -27.51 21.26
C ASP A 108 30.45 -26.05 20.99
N ASP A 109 31.27 -25.07 21.43
CA ASP A 109 31.01 -23.64 21.20
C ASP A 109 31.08 -23.31 19.71
N ARG A 110 32.00 -23.94 18.98
CA ARG A 110 32.13 -23.77 17.53
C ARG A 110 30.86 -24.21 16.79
N GLY A 111 30.30 -25.36 17.19
CA GLY A 111 29.07 -25.90 16.61
C GLY A 111 27.88 -24.96 16.81
N VAL A 112 27.64 -24.50 18.03
CA VAL A 112 26.54 -23.57 18.36
C VAL A 112 26.71 -22.23 17.64
N CYS A 113 27.94 -21.71 17.61
CA CYS A 113 28.27 -20.45 16.94
C CYS A 113 27.99 -20.50 15.43
N GLN A 114 28.40 -21.58 14.74
CA GLN A 114 28.12 -21.79 13.32
C GLN A 114 26.63 -21.97 13.04
N LEU A 115 25.95 -22.77 13.87
CA LEU A 115 24.52 -23.00 13.73
C LEU A 115 23.73 -21.69 13.87
N LEU A 116 24.10 -20.84 14.83
CA LEU A 116 23.47 -19.54 15.01
C LEU A 116 23.71 -18.62 13.81
N ASN A 117 24.92 -18.59 13.26
CA ASN A 117 25.25 -17.78 12.10
C ASN A 117 24.42 -18.20 10.87
N VAL A 118 24.33 -19.51 10.62
CA VAL A 118 23.47 -20.05 9.56
C VAL A 118 22.01 -19.72 9.82
N TYR A 119 21.55 -19.78 11.06
CA TYR A 119 20.18 -19.43 11.41
C TYR A 119 19.86 -17.96 11.15
N ILE A 120 20.77 -17.04 11.50
CA ILE A 120 20.62 -15.60 11.21
C ILE A 120 20.60 -15.37 9.70
N ILE A 121 21.49 -16.02 8.94
CA ILE A 121 21.47 -15.95 7.47
C ILE A 121 20.11 -16.43 6.95
N MET A 122 19.66 -17.62 7.34
CA MET A 122 18.38 -18.17 6.87
C MET A 122 17.19 -17.27 7.25
N ALA A 123 17.17 -16.77 8.48
CA ALA A 123 16.16 -15.82 8.96
C ALA A 123 16.17 -14.53 8.13
N SER A 124 17.35 -14.05 7.73
CA SER A 124 17.49 -12.81 6.94
C SER A 124 16.89 -12.90 5.54
N TRP A 125 16.76 -14.11 4.98
CA TRP A 125 16.15 -14.33 3.67
C TRP A 125 14.62 -14.41 3.72
N VAL A 126 14.02 -14.55 4.92
CA VAL A 126 12.57 -14.69 5.06
C VAL A 126 11.85 -13.42 4.63
N PRO A 127 12.14 -12.20 5.15
CA PRO A 127 11.46 -10.98 4.70
C PRO A 127 11.63 -10.69 3.20
N PRO A 128 12.83 -10.77 2.58
CA PRO A 128 12.98 -10.64 1.13
C PRO A 128 12.10 -11.62 0.36
N SER A 129 12.02 -12.88 0.79
CA SER A 129 11.25 -13.92 0.09
C SER A 129 9.75 -13.57 0.07
N PHE A 130 9.21 -13.09 1.18
CA PHE A 130 7.82 -12.61 1.24
C PHE A 130 7.59 -11.37 0.36
N LEU A 131 8.54 -10.43 0.34
CA LEU A 131 8.45 -9.25 -0.52
C LEU A 131 8.50 -9.61 -2.01
N ILE A 132 9.37 -10.55 -2.41
CA ILE A 132 9.45 -11.05 -3.79
C ILE A 132 8.15 -11.75 -4.17
N PHE A 133 7.67 -12.66 -3.32
CA PHE A 133 6.41 -13.37 -3.55
C PHE A 133 5.24 -12.39 -3.74
N TYR A 134 5.14 -11.40 -2.84
CA TYR A 134 4.14 -10.35 -2.95
C TYR A 134 4.27 -9.54 -4.26
N GLY A 135 5.50 -9.17 -4.64
CA GLY A 135 5.79 -8.47 -5.89
C GLY A 135 5.39 -9.27 -7.13
N VAL A 136 5.65 -10.58 -7.15
CA VAL A 136 5.23 -11.49 -8.23
C VAL A 136 3.70 -11.56 -8.30
N CYS A 137 3.02 -11.73 -7.17
CA CYS A 137 1.55 -11.73 -7.12
C CYS A 137 0.96 -10.41 -7.64
N LEU A 138 1.55 -9.27 -7.27
CA LEU A 138 1.14 -7.95 -7.72
C LEU A 138 1.34 -7.78 -9.23
N SER A 139 2.51 -8.22 -9.73
CA SER A 139 2.85 -8.18 -11.16
C SER A 139 1.90 -9.06 -11.97
N PHE A 140 1.63 -10.28 -11.50
CA PHE A 140 0.68 -11.18 -12.13
C PHE A 140 -0.74 -10.59 -12.15
N TYR A 141 -1.20 -10.02 -11.04
CA TYR A 141 -2.53 -9.40 -10.96
C TYR A 141 -2.67 -8.22 -11.93
N THR A 142 -1.67 -7.32 -11.96
CA THR A 142 -1.66 -6.16 -12.86
C THR A 142 -1.59 -6.58 -14.32
N TRP A 143 -0.79 -7.60 -14.64
CA TRP A 143 -0.71 -8.17 -15.99
C TRP A 143 -2.06 -8.79 -16.42
N ARG A 144 -2.69 -9.59 -15.57
CA ARG A 144 -4.02 -10.17 -15.83
C ARG A 144 -5.07 -9.11 -16.07
N TYR A 145 -5.06 -8.03 -15.29
CA TYR A 145 -6.03 -6.94 -15.42
C TYR A 145 -5.78 -6.11 -16.69
N ALA A 146 -4.52 -5.83 -17.02
CA ALA A 146 -4.15 -5.15 -18.26
C ALA A 146 -4.46 -5.99 -19.52
N SER A 147 -4.43 -7.31 -19.40
CA SER A 147 -4.69 -8.24 -20.50
C SER A 147 -6.17 -8.51 -20.74
N GLN A 148 -7.09 -8.11 -19.86
CA GLN A 148 -8.51 -8.18 -20.17
C GLN A 148 -8.77 -7.20 -21.33
N PRO A 149 -9.18 -7.68 -22.52
CA PRO A 149 -9.56 -6.80 -23.60
C PRO A 149 -10.63 -5.90 -23.03
N ARG A 150 -10.44 -4.58 -23.11
CA ARG A 150 -11.53 -3.64 -22.86
C ARG A 150 -12.59 -4.03 -23.86
N GLY A 151 -13.58 -4.79 -23.41
CA GLY A 151 -14.72 -5.20 -24.21
C GLY A 151 -15.19 -3.94 -24.90
N HIS A 152 -15.04 -3.95 -26.21
CA HIS A 152 -15.39 -2.89 -27.12
C HIS A 152 -16.92 -2.78 -27.03
N SER A 153 -17.44 -2.12 -25.98
CA SER A 153 -18.83 -1.65 -25.87
C SER A 153 -19.00 -0.44 -26.79
N SER A 154 -18.64 -0.65 -28.04
CA SER A 154 -18.83 0.22 -29.18
C SER A 154 -19.67 -0.64 -30.11
N VAL A 155 -20.77 -0.08 -30.61
CA VAL A 155 -21.67 -0.64 -31.63
C VAL A 155 -22.65 -1.64 -31.00
N ASP A 156 -23.90 -1.28 -30.67
CA ASP A 156 -24.93 -0.69 -31.54
C ASP A 156 -25.70 0.48 -30.87
N GLU A 157 -25.26 1.73 -31.08
CA GLU A 157 -26.11 2.93 -30.93
C GLU A 157 -26.03 3.79 -32.20
N GLU A 158 -26.15 3.15 -33.36
CA GLU A 158 -26.43 3.86 -34.61
C GLU A 158 -27.07 2.93 -35.65
N THR A 159 -28.34 2.57 -35.43
CA THR A 159 -29.28 2.54 -36.56
C THR A 159 -30.32 3.60 -36.27
N GLY A 160 -29.91 4.85 -36.51
CA GLY A 160 -30.81 5.95 -36.77
C GLY A 160 -31.65 5.60 -38.00
N GLY A 161 -32.82 5.01 -37.75
CA GLY A 161 -33.95 5.17 -38.64
C GLY A 161 -34.35 6.65 -38.62
N ILE A 162 -34.05 7.32 -39.73
CA ILE A 162 -34.42 8.69 -40.05
C ILE A 162 -35.92 8.91 -39.75
N GLN A 163 -36.26 9.74 -38.77
CA GLN A 163 -37.58 10.38 -38.70
C GLN A 163 -37.42 11.90 -38.79
N SER A 164 -37.40 12.37 -40.04
CA SER A 164 -37.49 13.78 -40.41
C SER A 164 -38.96 14.19 -40.49
N SER A 165 -39.44 14.89 -39.46
CA SER A 165 -40.54 15.85 -39.56
C SER A 165 -40.54 16.68 -38.26
N SER A 166 -39.91 17.86 -38.21
CA SER A 166 -40.42 19.13 -38.73
C SER A 166 -41.86 19.42 -38.28
N TRP A 167 -42.09 19.76 -37.02
CA TRP A 167 -43.21 20.61 -36.61
C TRP A 167 -42.76 21.64 -35.56
N SER A 168 -42.59 22.86 -36.03
CA SER A 168 -42.40 24.10 -35.28
C SER A 168 -43.75 24.70 -34.92
N VAL A 169 -44.10 24.90 -33.65
CA VAL A 169 -45.07 25.93 -33.20
C VAL A 169 -44.90 26.21 -31.68
N PRO A 170 -45.46 27.28 -31.10
CA PRO A 170 -44.71 28.46 -30.70
C PRO A 170 -44.79 28.76 -29.19
N VAL A 171 -44.06 29.81 -28.81
CA VAL A 171 -44.12 30.54 -27.55
C VAL A 171 -45.56 30.90 -27.17
N THR A 172 -45.99 30.52 -25.96
CA THR A 172 -47.14 31.14 -25.28
C THR A 172 -46.70 31.59 -23.89
N GLU A 173 -46.52 32.91 -23.79
CA GLU A 173 -46.46 33.69 -22.57
C GLU A 173 -47.79 33.56 -21.81
N SER A 174 -47.72 33.30 -20.49
CA SER A 174 -48.88 33.49 -19.61
C SER A 174 -48.42 34.00 -18.25
N ARG A 175 -48.99 35.17 -17.96
CA ARG A 175 -48.85 36.08 -16.83
C ARG A 175 -49.77 35.64 -15.67
N GLU A 176 -49.43 36.13 -14.47
CA GLU A 176 -50.35 36.46 -13.35
C GLU A 176 -50.97 35.30 -12.53
N THR A 177 -51.16 35.32 -11.19
CA THR A 177 -50.73 36.14 -10.02
C THR A 177 -50.97 35.27 -8.73
N PRO A 178 -51.04 35.77 -7.47
CA PRO A 178 -50.51 35.06 -6.30
C PRO A 178 -51.59 34.28 -5.51
N SER A 179 -51.18 33.36 -4.64
CA SER A 179 -52.06 32.93 -3.54
C SER A 179 -51.30 32.79 -2.22
N ILE A 180 -51.94 33.40 -1.24
CA ILE A 180 -51.57 33.61 0.15
C ILE A 180 -51.87 32.33 0.94
N GLY A 181 -50.95 31.99 1.84
CA GLY A 181 -51.28 31.39 3.13
C GLY A 181 -51.17 29.86 3.22
N HIS A 182 -50.10 29.38 3.86
CA HIS A 182 -50.26 28.37 4.89
C HIS A 182 -49.17 28.46 5.97
N LEU A 183 -49.63 28.44 7.22
CA LEU A 183 -48.90 28.54 8.48
C LEU A 183 -47.72 27.54 8.65
N PRO A 184 -46.75 27.88 9.52
CA PRO A 184 -45.61 27.03 9.84
C PRO A 184 -46.01 25.89 10.78
N HIS A 185 -45.76 24.64 10.37
CA HIS A 185 -45.78 23.50 11.27
C HIS A 185 -44.39 23.37 11.90
N ALA A 186 -44.32 23.59 13.20
CA ALA A 186 -43.12 23.49 14.00
C ALA A 186 -42.76 22.02 14.26
N GLU A 187 -41.91 21.43 13.43
CA GLU A 187 -41.24 20.14 13.72
C GLU A 187 -39.75 20.15 13.29
N ASP A 188 -39.09 21.31 13.40
CA ASP A 188 -37.64 21.48 13.17
C ASP A 188 -36.85 21.52 14.48
N LEU A 189 -36.86 20.42 15.24
CA LEU A 189 -35.94 20.23 16.37
C LEU A 189 -35.37 18.82 16.42
N LEU A 190 -34.81 18.32 15.31
CA LEU A 190 -33.75 17.30 15.31
C LEU A 190 -33.23 17.08 13.89
N SER A 191 -32.38 18.00 13.42
CA SER A 191 -31.50 17.73 12.28
C SER A 191 -30.03 17.68 12.73
N PRO A 192 -29.24 16.72 12.20
CA PRO A 192 -27.85 16.53 12.61
C PRO A 192 -26.96 17.65 12.04
N MET A 193 -25.97 18.05 12.82
CA MET A 193 -24.88 18.94 12.44
C MET A 193 -24.31 18.61 11.05
N PRO A 194 -24.26 19.56 10.10
CA PRO A 194 -23.57 19.38 8.83
C PRO A 194 -22.06 19.34 9.09
N SER A 195 -21.45 18.20 8.76
CA SER A 195 -20.02 18.01 8.84
C SER A 195 -19.29 18.97 7.88
N THR A 196 -18.23 19.59 8.39
CA THR A 196 -17.42 20.66 7.78
C THR A 196 -16.58 20.23 6.56
N VAL A 197 -16.92 19.14 5.89
CA VAL A 197 -16.06 18.51 4.86
C VAL A 197 -16.31 19.07 3.46
N GLU A 198 -17.44 19.72 3.20
CA GLU A 198 -17.84 20.11 1.83
C GLU A 198 -17.42 21.52 1.38
N ARG A 199 -16.60 22.24 2.16
CA ARG A 199 -16.14 23.59 1.74
C ARG A 199 -14.83 23.57 0.94
N ASN A 200 -14.09 22.47 0.94
CA ASN A 200 -12.76 22.43 0.31
C ASN A 200 -12.76 21.97 -1.17
N SER A 201 -13.85 21.35 -1.65
CA SER A 201 -13.92 20.84 -3.02
C SER A 201 -14.10 21.95 -4.08
N ARG A 202 -14.80 23.05 -3.73
CA ARG A 202 -15.02 24.17 -4.67
C ARG A 202 -13.77 25.00 -5.00
N ARG A 203 -12.76 25.06 -4.10
CA ARG A 203 -11.56 25.89 -4.35
C ARG A 203 -10.55 25.23 -5.30
N VAL A 204 -10.56 23.90 -5.44
CA VAL A 204 -9.62 23.20 -6.32
C VAL A 204 -10.05 23.29 -7.79
N SER A 205 -11.36 23.32 -8.06
CA SER A 205 -11.90 23.42 -9.43
C SER A 205 -11.51 24.73 -10.14
N VAL A 206 -11.51 25.86 -9.42
CA VAL A 206 -11.17 27.18 -10.00
C VAL A 206 -9.69 27.33 -10.36
N ARG A 207 -8.78 26.57 -9.72
CA ARG A 207 -7.35 26.62 -10.07
C ARG A 207 -6.99 25.83 -11.32
N LYS A 208 -7.76 24.79 -11.66
CA LYS A 208 -7.46 23.95 -12.82
C LYS A 208 -7.78 24.66 -14.14
N SER A 209 -8.88 25.43 -14.19
CA SER A 209 -9.29 26.16 -15.39
C SER A 209 -8.39 27.35 -15.76
N ARG A 210 -7.54 27.85 -14.85
CA ARG A 210 -6.55 28.89 -15.16
C ARG A 210 -5.24 28.38 -15.74
N LEU A 211 -4.90 27.10 -15.53
CA LEU A 211 -3.62 26.55 -16.00
C LEU A 211 -3.66 26.08 -17.46
N GLU A 212 -4.83 25.63 -17.95
CA GLU A 212 -5.00 25.18 -19.35
C GLU A 212 -5.05 26.33 -20.37
N LYS A 213 -5.17 27.58 -19.94
CA LYS A 213 -5.21 28.76 -20.83
C LYS A 213 -3.84 29.40 -21.10
N ARG A 214 -2.72 28.84 -20.64
CA ARG A 214 -1.38 29.47 -20.69
C ARG A 214 -0.27 28.64 -21.34
N LEU A 215 -0.60 27.56 -22.04
CA LEU A 215 0.41 26.81 -22.80
C LEU A 215 0.15 26.97 -24.30
N PRO A 216 1.04 27.69 -25.02
CA PRO A 216 1.03 27.82 -26.48
C PRO A 216 1.55 26.56 -27.18
#